data_AF-A0A7S2FHM9-F1
#
_entry.id   AF-A0A7S2FHM9-F1
#
_cell.length_a   1.000
_cell.length_b   1.000
_cell.length_c   1.000
_cell.angle_alpha   90.00
_cell.angle_beta   90.00
_cell.angle_gamma   90.00
#
_symmetry.space_group_name_H-M   'P 1'
#
loop_
_entity.id
_entity.type
_entity.pdbx_description
1 polymer ?
#
loop_
_entity_poly.entity_id
_entity_poly.type
_entity_poly.pdbx_seq_one_letter_code
_entity_poly.pdbx_strand_id
1 'polypeptide(L)'
;SIKGDTLSFVSIIFSSFVIFHWTAVVWSMMHFNGNNYHTSLYWVVTTFTTVGYGDVTPNNDNETGFALLIGFIGAIFAAALVAILTSYVHAIDLSENNVHHQKKVLKRFLGTRGVKAELQEKVALYYEFLENEKKGLDEMKLLKTALPSHLEAEFILFSTHQLVLNVPMFAACDSSFLRALMLSLEPRFYI
;
A
#
# COMPACT_ATOMS: atom_id res chain seq x y z
N SER A 1 3.51 -4.85 10.11
CA SER A 1 4.36 -5.40 9.05
C SER A 1 4.37 -4.54 7.78
N ILE A 2 4.46 -3.20 7.88
CA ILE A 2 4.51 -2.28 6.71
C ILE A 2 5.88 -1.60 6.63
N LYS A 3 6.49 -1.31 7.79
CA LYS A 3 7.88 -0.81 7.89
C LYS A 3 8.94 -1.77 7.32
N GLY A 4 8.68 -3.08 7.32
CA GLY A 4 9.61 -4.07 6.76
C GLY A 4 9.63 -4.05 5.23
N ASP A 5 8.46 -3.88 4.62
CA ASP A 5 8.30 -3.87 3.17
C ASP A 5 8.83 -2.57 2.56
N THR A 6 8.63 -1.44 3.23
CA THR A 6 9.20 -0.15 2.79
C THR A 6 10.73 -0.14 2.88
N LEU A 7 11.31 -0.73 3.92
CA LEU A 7 12.76 -0.83 4.07
C LEU A 7 13.38 -1.75 3.00
N SER A 8 12.68 -2.85 2.67
CA SER A 8 13.07 -3.77 1.61
C SER A 8 13.02 -3.09 0.24
N PHE A 9 11.97 -2.33 -0.04
CA PHE A 9 11.84 -1.57 -1.28
C PHE A 9 12.95 -0.52 -1.46
N VAL A 10 13.24 0.26 -0.41
CA VAL A 10 14.32 1.25 -0.43
C VAL A 10 15.69 0.58 -0.63
N SER A 11 15.92 -0.58 0.01
CA SER A 11 17.14 -1.36 -0.17
C SER A 11 17.32 -1.86 -1.61
N ILE A 12 16.23 -2.29 -2.26
CA ILE A 12 16.25 -2.72 -3.68
C ILE A 12 16.59 -1.54 -4.59
N ILE A 13 15.97 -0.38 -4.38
CA ILE A 13 16.29 0.84 -5.15
C ILE A 13 17.76 1.18 -5.01
N PHE A 14 18.27 1.23 -3.77
CA PHE A 14 19.67 1.53 -3.51
C PHE A 14 20.62 0.54 -4.20
N SER A 15 20.33 -0.76 -4.07
CA SER A 15 21.11 -1.82 -4.71
C SER A 15 21.10 -1.70 -6.23
N SER A 16 19.97 -1.26 -6.82
CA SER A 16 19.84 -1.02 -8.26
C SER A 16 20.75 0.11 -8.74
N PHE A 17 20.80 1.23 -8.02
CA PHE A 17 21.71 2.35 -8.32
C PHE A 17 23.17 1.91 -8.27
N VAL A 18 23.53 1.10 -7.27
CA VAL A 18 24.87 0.54 -7.13
C VAL A 18 25.17 -0.34 -8.33
N ILE A 19 24.31 -1.31 -8.67
CA ILE A 19 24.49 -2.20 -9.83
C ILE A 19 24.72 -1.39 -11.10
N PHE A 20 23.87 -0.39 -11.38
CA PHE A 20 23.97 0.43 -12.57
C PHE A 20 25.31 1.17 -12.65
N HIS A 21 25.76 1.74 -11.53
CA HIS A 21 27.06 2.41 -11.44
C HIS A 21 28.21 1.45 -11.73
N TRP A 22 28.25 0.27 -11.09
CA TRP A 22 29.32 -0.71 -11.31
C TRP A 22 29.32 -1.24 -12.74
N THR A 23 28.16 -1.54 -13.33
CA THR A 23 28.08 -1.94 -14.75
C THR A 23 28.56 -0.85 -15.69
N ALA A 24 28.27 0.43 -15.39
CA ALA A 24 28.72 1.55 -16.21
C ALA A 24 30.23 1.76 -16.11
N VAL A 25 30.82 1.57 -14.92
CA VAL A 25 32.27 1.62 -14.71
C VAL A 25 32.95 0.47 -15.47
N VAL A 26 32.45 -0.75 -15.36
CA VAL A 26 33.01 -1.92 -16.06
C VAL A 26 32.90 -1.76 -17.59
N TRP A 27 31.75 -1.28 -18.09
CA TRP A 27 31.59 -0.96 -19.51
C TRP A 27 32.59 0.11 -19.96
N SER A 28 32.73 1.19 -19.19
CA SER A 28 33.69 2.27 -19.47
C SER A 28 35.15 1.79 -19.46
N MET A 29 35.50 0.81 -18.63
CA MET A 29 36.84 0.22 -18.59
C MET A 29 37.12 -0.65 -19.81
N MET A 30 36.13 -1.43 -20.28
CA MET A 30 36.27 -2.28 -21.45
C MET A 30 36.31 -1.47 -22.75
N HIS A 31 35.51 -0.41 -22.82
CA HIS A 31 35.40 0.44 -23.99
C HIS A 31 36.48 1.55 -23.97
N PHE A 32 37.74 1.13 -24.15
CA PHE A 32 38.95 1.95 -23.96
C PHE A 32 39.13 3.12 -24.98
N ASN A 33 38.19 3.31 -25.91
CA ASN A 33 38.27 4.31 -26.99
C ASN A 33 37.57 5.64 -26.68
N GLY A 34 37.73 6.18 -25.46
CA GLY A 34 37.38 7.58 -25.17
C GLY A 34 35.89 7.89 -24.98
N ASN A 35 35.03 6.90 -24.72
CA ASN A 35 33.66 7.18 -24.35
C ASN A 35 33.58 7.65 -22.89
N ASN A 36 33.08 8.87 -22.72
CA ASN A 36 32.81 9.48 -21.42
C ASN A 36 31.90 8.56 -20.57
N TYR A 37 32.08 8.56 -19.25
CA TYR A 37 31.23 7.83 -18.29
C TYR A 37 29.73 8.07 -18.53
N HIS A 38 29.36 9.23 -19.07
CA HIS A 38 28.00 9.57 -19.51
C HIS A 38 27.45 8.63 -20.60
N THR A 39 28.24 8.30 -21.62
CA THR A 39 27.85 7.35 -22.69
C THR A 39 27.69 5.94 -22.12
N SER A 40 28.55 5.55 -21.18
CA SER A 40 28.49 4.24 -20.52
C SER A 40 27.25 4.12 -19.62
N LEU A 41 26.94 5.16 -18.84
CA LEU A 41 25.69 5.22 -18.06
C LEU A 41 24.47 5.16 -18.96
N TYR A 42 24.47 5.90 -20.07
CA TYR A 42 23.39 5.88 -21.03
C TYR A 42 23.17 4.48 -21.62
N TRP A 43 24.25 3.77 -22.00
CA TRP A 43 24.16 2.39 -22.47
C TRP A 43 23.59 1.45 -21.41
N VAL A 44 24.02 1.57 -20.15
CA VAL A 44 23.47 0.78 -19.04
C VAL A 44 21.99 1.06 -18.85
N VAL A 45 21.58 2.32 -18.79
CA VAL A 45 20.17 2.70 -18.60
C VAL A 45 19.31 2.16 -19.73
N THR A 46 19.70 2.34 -20.99
CA THR A 46 18.94 1.87 -22.16
C THR A 46 18.89 0.34 -22.26
N THR A 47 19.93 -0.36 -21.80
CA THR A 47 19.97 -1.83 -21.75
C THR A 47 19.07 -2.37 -20.64
N PHE A 48 19.17 -1.86 -19.41
CA PHE A 48 18.36 -2.31 -18.28
C PHE A 48 16.88 -1.93 -18.39
N THR A 49 16.58 -0.80 -19.06
CA THR A 49 15.19 -0.41 -19.38
C THR A 49 14.65 -1.11 -20.62
N THR A 50 15.44 -1.99 -21.26
CA THR A 50 15.08 -2.73 -22.48
C THR A 50 14.74 -1.85 -23.70
N VAL A 51 15.15 -0.58 -23.69
CA VAL A 51 14.94 0.36 -24.80
C VAL A 51 15.88 0.04 -25.96
N GLY A 52 17.17 -0.10 -25.67
CA GLY A 52 18.19 -0.58 -26.62
C GLY A 52 18.22 0.13 -27.97
N TYR A 53 18.48 1.44 -28.01
CA TYR A 53 18.51 2.23 -29.26
C TYR A 53 19.53 1.73 -30.30
N GLY A 54 20.58 1.04 -29.88
CA GLY A 54 21.60 0.44 -30.77
C GLY A 54 22.63 1.43 -31.30
N ASP A 55 22.69 2.63 -30.73
CA ASP A 55 23.65 3.69 -31.01
C ASP A 55 25.02 3.46 -30.33
N VAL A 56 25.02 2.79 -29.18
CA VAL A 56 26.23 2.30 -28.51
C VAL A 56 26.24 0.77 -28.59
N THR A 57 27.23 0.23 -29.31
CA THR A 57 27.36 -1.20 -29.58
C THR A 57 28.74 -1.72 -29.19
N PRO A 58 28.85 -3.01 -28.82
CA PRO A 58 30.13 -3.65 -28.57
C PRO A 58 30.93 -3.76 -29.87
N ASN A 59 32.23 -3.47 -29.79
CA ASN A 59 33.16 -3.52 -30.94
C ASN A 59 33.94 -4.84 -31.03
N ASN A 60 34.08 -5.55 -29.90
CA ASN A 60 34.93 -6.73 -29.76
C ASN A 60 34.17 -7.90 -29.13
N ASP A 61 34.62 -9.14 -29.35
CA ASP A 61 33.98 -10.36 -28.81
C ASP A 61 33.79 -10.33 -27.29
N ASN A 62 34.76 -9.76 -26.55
CA ASN A 62 34.68 -9.59 -25.10
C ASN A 62 33.56 -8.62 -24.69
N GLU A 63 33.42 -7.50 -25.39
CA GLU A 63 32.36 -6.52 -25.15
C GLU A 63 31.00 -7.11 -25.49
N THR A 64 30.93 -7.90 -26.58
CA THR A 64 29.71 -8.60 -27.01
C THR A 64 29.27 -9.63 -25.96
N GLY A 65 30.19 -10.44 -25.45
CA GLY A 65 29.90 -11.41 -24.38
C GLY A 65 29.38 -10.74 -23.11
N PHE A 66 29.98 -9.62 -22.72
CA PHE A 66 29.50 -8.84 -21.58
C PHE A 66 28.13 -8.21 -21.83
N ALA A 67 27.91 -7.61 -23.01
CA ALA A 67 26.64 -7.01 -23.39
C ALA A 67 25.50 -8.03 -23.37
N LEU A 68 25.73 -9.26 -23.85
CA LEU A 68 24.76 -10.34 -23.78
C LEU A 68 24.42 -10.72 -22.33
N LEU A 69 25.43 -10.88 -21.48
CA LEU A 69 25.24 -11.22 -20.07
C LEU A 69 24.44 -10.13 -19.33
N ILE A 70 24.81 -8.86 -19.53
CA ILE A 70 24.09 -7.72 -18.94
C ILE A 70 22.68 -7.60 -19.51
N GLY A 71 22.46 -7.90 -20.79
CA GLY A 71 21.13 -7.95 -21.39
C GLY A 71 20.20 -8.95 -20.69
N PHE A 72 20.69 -10.18 -20.41
CA PHE A 72 19.91 -11.17 -19.65
C PHE A 72 19.61 -10.70 -18.21
N ILE A 73 20.61 -10.15 -17.52
CA ILE A 73 20.42 -9.62 -16.16
C ILE A 73 19.42 -8.45 -16.16
N GLY A 74 19.53 -7.54 -17.14
CA GLY A 74 18.63 -6.41 -17.31
C GLY A 74 17.18 -6.84 -17.53
N ALA A 75 16.94 -7.86 -18.35
CA ALA A 75 15.61 -8.41 -18.57
C ALA A 75 14.99 -8.99 -17.28
N ILE A 76 15.76 -9.77 -16.51
CA ILE A 76 15.32 -10.32 -15.22
C ILE A 76 15.01 -9.19 -14.24
N PHE A 77 15.87 -8.18 -14.19
CA PHE A 77 15.71 -7.02 -13.33
C PHE A 77 14.43 -6.22 -13.66
N ALA A 78 14.17 -5.95 -14.94
CA ALA A 78 12.97 -5.26 -15.39
C ALA A 78 11.69 -6.03 -15.01
N ALA A 79 11.69 -7.35 -15.22
CA ALA A 79 10.57 -8.21 -14.82
C ALA A 79 10.34 -8.20 -13.30
N ALA A 80 11.41 -8.26 -12.50
CA ALA A 80 11.33 -8.21 -11.04
C ALA A 80 10.78 -6.87 -10.55
N LEU A 81 11.22 -5.74 -11.13
CA LEU A 81 10.70 -4.41 -10.78
C LEU A 81 9.20 -4.31 -11.01
N VAL A 82 8.72 -4.78 -12.17
CA VAL A 82 7.28 -4.79 -12.47
C VAL A 82 6.52 -5.63 -11.44
N ALA A 83 7.01 -6.83 -11.11
CA ALA A 83 6.39 -7.70 -10.12
C ALA A 83 6.30 -7.06 -8.72
N ILE A 84 7.35 -6.36 -8.29
CA ILE A 84 7.37 -5.61 -7.01
C ILE A 84 6.34 -4.49 -7.05
N LEU A 85 6.31 -3.68 -8.12
CA LEU A 85 5.34 -2.60 -8.27
C LEU A 85 3.90 -3.12 -8.25
N THR A 86 3.62 -4.19 -8.98
CA THR A 86 2.30 -4.85 -8.98
C THR A 86 1.92 -5.33 -7.59
N SER A 87 2.85 -5.98 -6.87
CA SER A 87 2.61 -6.47 -5.51
C SER A 87 2.33 -5.33 -4.53
N TYR A 88 3.04 -4.21 -4.67
CA TYR A 88 2.85 -3.03 -3.82
C TYR A 88 1.49 -2.36 -4.06
N VAL A 89 1.11 -2.18 -5.33
CA VAL A 89 -0.23 -1.69 -5.69
C VAL A 89 -1.31 -2.64 -5.15
N HIS A 90 -1.10 -3.95 -5.29
CA HIS A 90 -2.05 -4.93 -4.80
C HIS A 90 -2.16 -4.94 -3.28
N ALA A 91 -1.05 -4.71 -2.55
CA ALA A 91 -1.06 -4.61 -1.10
C ALA A 91 -1.84 -3.37 -0.59
N ILE A 92 -1.79 -2.26 -1.33
CA ILE A 92 -2.63 -1.08 -1.05
C ILE A 92 -4.11 -1.41 -1.26
N ASP A 93 -4.43 -2.04 -2.40
CA ASP A 93 -5.81 -2.40 -2.76
C ASP A 93 -6.43 -3.44 -1.81
N LEU A 94 -5.63 -4.41 -1.37
CA LEU A 94 -6.04 -5.52 -0.49
C LEU A 94 -5.98 -5.20 1.01
N SER A 95 -5.49 -4.02 1.41
CA SER A 95 -5.54 -3.63 2.80
C SER A 95 -7.00 -3.74 3.28
N GLU A 96 -7.28 -4.55 4.31
CA GLU A 96 -8.65 -4.92 4.73
C GLU A 96 -9.53 -3.72 5.14
N ASN A 97 -8.90 -2.56 5.34
CA ASN A 97 -9.56 -1.27 5.58
C ASN A 97 -9.95 -0.54 4.29
N ASN A 98 -9.70 -1.11 3.11
CA ASN A 98 -10.11 -0.52 1.86
C ASN A 98 -11.62 -0.74 1.68
N VAL A 99 -12.40 0.25 2.12
CA VAL A 99 -13.87 0.32 1.94
C VAL A 99 -14.26 0.07 0.49
N HIS A 100 -13.40 0.40 -0.47
CA HIS A 100 -13.58 0.08 -1.88
C HIS A 100 -13.62 -1.43 -2.17
N HIS A 101 -12.71 -2.21 -1.59
CA HIS A 101 -12.69 -3.66 -1.74
C HIS A 101 -13.94 -4.30 -1.13
N GLN A 102 -14.32 -3.87 0.08
CA GLN A 102 -15.52 -4.33 0.77
C GLN A 102 -16.80 -4.02 -0.04
N LYS A 103 -16.93 -2.80 -0.57
CA LYS A 103 -18.02 -2.39 -1.47
C LYS A 103 -18.08 -3.29 -2.71
N LYS A 104 -16.94 -3.59 -3.34
CA LYS A 104 -16.86 -4.42 -4.55
C LYS A 104 -17.30 -5.86 -4.28
N VAL A 105 -16.82 -6.47 -3.19
CA VAL A 105 -17.19 -7.84 -2.78
C VAL A 105 -18.68 -7.90 -2.45
N LEU A 106 -19.19 -6.94 -1.68
CA LEU A 106 -20.60 -6.92 -1.27
C LEU A 106 -21.54 -6.70 -2.46
N LYS A 107 -21.22 -5.78 -3.37
CA LYS A 107 -21.99 -5.56 -4.60
C LYS A 107 -22.08 -6.83 -5.45
N ARG A 108 -20.97 -7.56 -5.58
CA ARG A 108 -20.93 -8.86 -6.28
C ARG A 108 -21.81 -9.90 -5.57
N PHE A 109 -21.75 -9.98 -4.24
CA PHE A 109 -22.58 -10.89 -3.44
C PHE A 109 -24.08 -10.61 -3.61
N LEU A 110 -24.48 -9.35 -3.51
CA LEU A 110 -25.89 -8.92 -3.65
C LEU A 110 -26.42 -9.19 -5.06
N GLY A 111 -25.61 -8.93 -6.09
CA GLY A 111 -25.95 -9.25 -7.48
C GLY A 111 -26.14 -10.74 -7.71
N THR A 112 -25.24 -11.58 -7.17
CA THR A 112 -25.31 -13.05 -7.31
C THR A 112 -26.55 -13.64 -6.63
N ARG A 113 -27.00 -13.02 -5.54
CA ARG A 113 -28.20 -13.44 -4.79
C ARG A 113 -29.52 -12.90 -5.35
N GLY A 114 -29.48 -12.09 -6.41
CA GLY A 114 -30.69 -11.52 -7.02
C GLY A 114 -31.41 -10.51 -6.14
N VAL A 115 -30.68 -9.80 -5.27
CA VAL A 115 -31.26 -8.78 -4.38
C VAL A 115 -31.81 -7.61 -5.22
N LYS A 116 -32.97 -7.04 -4.84
CA LYS A 116 -33.59 -5.90 -5.53
C LYS A 116 -32.60 -4.73 -5.71
N ALA A 117 -32.63 -4.09 -6.87
CA ALA A 117 -31.73 -3.00 -7.24
C ALA A 117 -31.74 -1.84 -6.22
N GLU A 118 -32.92 -1.50 -5.68
CA GLU A 118 -33.07 -0.44 -4.67
C GLU A 118 -32.23 -0.70 -3.41
N LEU A 119 -32.16 -1.95 -2.94
CA LEU A 119 -31.35 -2.29 -1.76
C LEU A 119 -29.85 -2.32 -2.11
N GLN A 120 -29.50 -2.72 -3.33
CA GLN A 120 -28.11 -2.66 -3.80
C GLN A 120 -27.60 -1.20 -3.88
N GLU A 121 -28.46 -0.28 -4.31
CA GLU A 121 -28.16 1.15 -4.38
C GLU A 121 -28.02 1.77 -2.99
N LYS A 122 -28.93 1.47 -2.05
CA LYS A 122 -28.80 1.91 -0.65
C LYS A 122 -27.50 1.43 -0.01
N VAL A 123 -27.11 0.18 -0.25
CA VAL A 123 -25.82 -0.35 0.21
C VAL A 123 -24.65 0.38 -0.46
N ALA A 124 -24.71 0.65 -1.76
CA ALA A 124 -23.65 1.39 -2.45
C ALA A 124 -23.47 2.81 -1.89
N LEU A 125 -24.58 3.52 -1.64
CA LEU A 125 -24.60 4.86 -1.04
C LEU A 125 -24.04 4.87 0.38
N TYR A 126 -24.37 3.86 1.20
CA TYR A 126 -23.80 3.71 2.54
C TYR A 126 -22.26 3.58 2.51
N TYR A 127 -21.73 2.79 1.58
CA TYR A 127 -20.27 2.64 1.43
C TYR A 127 -19.60 3.89 0.85
N GLU A 128 -20.27 4.65 -0.03
CA GLU A 128 -19.78 5.96 -0.50
C GLU A 128 -19.75 7.00 0.61
N PHE A 129 -20.75 7.00 1.48
CA PHE A 129 -20.76 7.82 2.68
C PHE A 129 -19.61 7.47 3.63
N LEU A 130 -19.37 6.17 3.89
CA LEU A 130 -18.22 5.71 4.67
C LEU A 130 -16.88 6.14 4.08
N GLU A 131 -16.75 6.13 2.75
CA GLU A 131 -15.53 6.54 2.04
C GLU A 131 -15.31 8.06 2.15
N ASN A 132 -16.37 8.86 1.96
CA ASN A 132 -16.31 10.33 1.99
C ASN A 132 -16.17 10.90 3.40
N GLU A 133 -16.87 10.34 4.39
CA GLU A 133 -16.92 10.89 5.74
C GLU A 133 -15.78 10.38 6.63
N LYS A 134 -15.36 9.11 6.46
CA LYS A 134 -14.36 8.46 7.32
C LYS A 134 -13.01 8.18 6.65
N LYS A 135 -12.82 8.57 5.38
CA LYS A 135 -11.65 8.16 4.56
C LYS A 135 -11.40 6.63 4.59
N GLY A 136 -12.45 5.84 4.85
CA GLY A 136 -12.37 4.39 4.99
C GLY A 136 -11.77 3.86 6.31
N LEU A 137 -11.60 4.69 7.35
CA LEU A 137 -11.09 4.24 8.64
C LEU A 137 -12.26 3.90 9.59
N ASP A 138 -12.38 2.62 9.94
CA ASP A 138 -13.23 2.20 11.04
C ASP A 138 -12.54 2.56 12.36
N GLU A 139 -12.76 3.81 12.80
CA GLU A 139 -12.15 4.39 14.00
C GLU A 139 -12.29 3.47 15.21
N MET A 140 -13.45 2.85 15.42
CA MET A 140 -13.68 1.95 16.56
C MET A 140 -12.86 0.67 16.45
N LYS A 141 -12.76 0.08 15.25
CA LYS A 141 -11.90 -1.09 15.02
C LYS A 141 -10.42 -0.73 15.16
N LEU A 142 -10.02 0.45 14.70
CA LEU A 142 -8.66 0.98 14.84
C LEU A 142 -8.30 1.22 16.29
N LEU A 143 -9.19 1.86 17.05
CA LEU A 143 -9.01 2.11 18.47
C LEU A 143 -8.88 0.79 19.24
N LYS A 144 -9.75 -0.19 18.97
CA LYS A 144 -9.70 -1.54 19.58
C LYS A 144 -8.43 -2.33 19.24
N THR A 145 -7.88 -2.13 18.05
CA THR A 145 -6.69 -2.89 17.59
C THR A 145 -5.38 -2.19 17.97
N ALA A 146 -5.37 -0.87 18.09
CA ALA A 146 -4.17 -0.07 18.33
C ALA A 146 -3.96 0.31 19.80
N LEU A 147 -5.02 0.39 20.61
CA LEU A 147 -4.92 0.76 22.02
C LEU A 147 -4.83 -0.48 22.92
N PRO A 148 -3.94 -0.47 23.93
CA PRO A 148 -4.00 -1.40 25.06
C PRO A 148 -5.36 -1.31 25.78
N SER A 149 -5.83 -2.42 26.33
CA SER A 149 -7.16 -2.56 26.97
C SER A 149 -7.46 -1.54 28.08
N HIS A 150 -6.44 -1.02 28.78
CA HIS A 150 -6.63 0.03 29.78
C HIS A 150 -6.93 1.41 29.16
N LEU A 151 -6.30 1.76 28.03
CA LEU A 151 -6.54 3.02 27.32
C LEU A 151 -7.83 2.96 26.49
N GLU A 152 -8.20 1.77 25.99
CA GLU A 152 -9.50 1.57 25.34
C GLU A 152 -10.65 1.89 26.30
N ALA A 153 -10.62 1.34 27.52
CA ALA A 153 -11.65 1.58 28.52
C ALA A 153 -11.73 3.06 28.92
N GLU A 154 -10.58 3.73 29.06
CA GLU A 154 -10.51 5.16 29.37
C GLU A 154 -11.07 6.02 28.24
N PHE A 155 -10.76 5.69 26.99
CA PHE A 155 -11.29 6.38 25.81
C PHE A 155 -12.79 6.18 25.65
N ILE A 156 -13.30 4.94 25.82
CA ILE A 156 -14.74 4.65 25.76
C ILE A 156 -15.47 5.46 26.83
N LEU A 157 -14.94 5.48 28.06
CA LEU A 157 -15.50 6.28 29.15
C LEU A 157 -15.50 7.77 28.79
N PHE A 158 -14.40 8.32 28.29
CA PHE A 158 -14.35 9.72 27.89
C PHE A 158 -15.39 10.07 26.81
N SER A 159 -15.53 9.23 25.78
CA SER A 159 -16.47 9.43 24.67
C SER A 159 -17.94 9.31 25.10
N THR A 160 -18.28 8.27 25.88
CA THR A 160 -19.66 8.05 26.35
C THR A 160 -20.06 8.94 27.52
N HIS A 161 -19.11 9.44 28.31
CA HIS A 161 -19.38 10.31 29.45
C HIS A 161 -20.17 11.56 29.05
N GLN A 162 -19.79 12.21 27.94
CA GLN A 162 -20.55 13.38 27.44
C GLN A 162 -21.95 13.00 26.95
N LEU A 163 -22.14 11.81 26.37
CA LEU A 163 -23.44 11.37 25.87
C LEU A 163 -24.40 10.99 27.00
N VAL A 164 -23.90 10.28 28.02
CA VAL A 164 -24.70 9.77 29.14
C VAL A 164 -25.09 10.87 30.11
N LEU A 165 -24.21 11.83 30.39
CA LEU A 165 -24.52 12.96 31.28
C LEU A 165 -25.55 13.93 30.71
N ASN A 166 -25.67 14.00 29.38
CA ASN A 166 -26.68 14.82 28.72
C ASN A 166 -28.09 14.22 28.79
N VAL A 167 -28.24 12.99 29.30
CA VAL A 167 -29.54 12.31 29.42
C VAL A 167 -30.00 12.34 30.90
N PRO A 168 -31.08 13.07 31.23
CA PRO A 168 -31.54 13.27 32.60
C PRO A 168 -31.87 11.97 33.36
N MET A 169 -32.25 10.92 32.62
CA MET A 169 -32.59 9.60 33.16
C MET A 169 -31.40 8.93 33.87
N PHE A 170 -30.16 9.22 33.47
CA PHE A 170 -28.96 8.61 34.03
C PHE A 170 -28.30 9.43 35.15
N ALA A 171 -28.78 10.64 35.42
CA ALA A 171 -28.22 11.55 36.43
C ALA A 171 -28.36 11.03 37.88
N ALA A 172 -29.33 10.15 38.13
CA ALA A 172 -29.60 9.57 39.46
C ALA A 172 -29.03 8.15 39.64
N CYS A 173 -28.33 7.62 38.64
CA CYS A 173 -27.77 6.26 38.69
C CYS A 173 -26.43 6.22 39.44
N ASP A 174 -26.13 5.07 40.05
CA ASP A 174 -24.84 4.86 40.70
C ASP A 174 -23.68 4.92 39.70
N SER A 175 -22.54 5.46 40.16
CA SER A 175 -21.30 5.58 39.40
C SER A 175 -20.79 4.24 38.85
N SER A 176 -20.99 3.15 39.60
CA SER A 176 -20.60 1.80 39.18
C SER A 176 -21.46 1.29 38.02
N PHE A 177 -22.78 1.58 38.07
CA PHE A 177 -23.73 1.26 37.02
C PHE A 177 -23.45 2.09 35.75
N LEU A 178 -23.21 3.39 35.91
CA LEU A 178 -22.86 4.28 34.80
C LEU A 178 -21.60 3.82 34.07
N ARG A 179 -20.57 3.42 34.82
CA ARG A 179 -19.34 2.88 34.24
C ARG A 179 -19.57 1.59 33.45
N ALA A 180 -20.35 0.65 34.00
CA ALA A 180 -20.69 -0.59 33.32
C ALA A 180 -21.52 -0.34 32.05
N LEU A 181 -22.47 0.60 32.12
CA LEU A 181 -23.29 1.02 30.98
C LEU A 181 -22.45 1.65 29.88
N MET A 182 -21.57 2.60 30.22
CA MET A 182 -20.65 3.27 29.29
C MET A 182 -19.75 2.27 28.55
N LEU A 183 -19.21 1.26 29.25
CA LEU A 183 -18.39 0.21 28.64
C LEU A 183 -19.18 -0.77 27.76
N SER A 184 -20.50 -0.83 27.91
CA SER A 184 -21.39 -1.70 27.13
C SER A 184 -21.99 -1.02 25.89
N LEU A 185 -21.81 0.29 25.73
CA LEU A 185 -22.36 1.06 24.62
C LEU A 185 -21.50 0.88 23.35
N GLU A 186 -22.13 0.43 22.27
CA GLU A 186 -21.52 0.42 20.94
C GLU A 186 -22.15 1.50 20.06
N PRO A 187 -21.36 2.47 19.56
CA PRO A 187 -21.88 3.49 18.65
C PRO A 187 -22.32 2.84 17.34
N ARG A 188 -23.58 3.09 16.94
CA ARG A 188 -24.14 2.69 15.64
C ARG A 188 -24.62 3.92 14.88
N PHE A 189 -24.20 4.02 13.62
CA PHE A 189 -24.60 5.08 12.71
C PHE A 189 -25.74 4.58 11.82
N TYR A 190 -26.78 5.39 11.66
CA TYR A 190 -27.92 5.11 10.80
C TYR A 190 -28.05 6.23 9.77
N ILE A 191 -28.30 5.87 8.51
CA ILE A 191 -28.64 6.78 7.40
C ILE A 191 -30.13 6.62 7.09
#